data_AF-A0A0B6Z6C6-F1
#
_entry.id   AF-A0A0B6Z6C6-F1
#
_cell.length_a   1.000
_cell.length_b   1.000
_cell.length_c   1.000
_cell.angle_alpha   90.00
_cell.angle_beta   90.00
_cell.angle_gamma   90.00
#
_symmetry.space_group_name_H-M   'P 1'
#
loop_
_entity.id
_entity.type
_entity.pdbx_description
1 polymer ?
#
loop_
_entity_poly.entity_id
_entity_poly.type
_entity_poly.pdbx_seq_one_letter_code
_entity_poly.pdbx_strand_id
1 'polypeptide(L)'
;ELMQVGGQLDSKGYGVGLPMNSPYRDKLSMAILELQEGGKIQMLYNKWWKETSTCSREDTTESKANALGLENVGGIFVVLLCGLTLAIVVAMIEFIYKSKENAEEDRQSLCT
;
A
#
# COMPACT_ATOMS: atom_id res chain seq x y z
N GLU A 1 8.92 17.92 1.63
CA GLU A 1 9.10 16.50 1.30
C GLU A 1 10.03 16.33 0.10
N LEU A 2 11.23 15.81 0.33
CA LEU A 2 12.14 15.37 -0.73
C LEU A 2 12.04 13.85 -0.79
N MET A 3 11.61 13.29 -1.93
CA MET A 3 11.51 11.85 -2.14
C MET A 3 12.62 11.40 -3.07
N GLN A 4 13.36 10.36 -2.68
CA GLN A 4 14.34 9.74 -3.57
C GLN A 4 13.59 9.01 -4.69
N VAL A 5 13.82 9.46 -5.93
CA VAL A 5 13.28 8.82 -7.13
C VAL A 5 14.43 8.07 -7.81
N GLY A 6 14.28 6.75 -7.94
CA GLY A 6 15.28 5.87 -8.56
C GLY A 6 16.08 5.02 -7.57
N GLY A 7 16.77 3.99 -8.09
CA GLY A 7 17.64 3.11 -7.31
C GLY A 7 19.07 3.64 -7.13
N GLN A 8 19.92 2.86 -6.47
CA GLN A 8 21.35 3.14 -6.40
C GLN A 8 21.95 3.00 -7.81
N LEU A 9 22.45 4.10 -8.38
CA LEU A 9 23.07 4.12 -9.71
C LEU A 9 24.47 3.47 -9.72
N ASP A 10 25.14 3.39 -8.56
CA ASP A 10 26.46 2.78 -8.41
C ASP A 10 26.69 2.35 -6.94
N SER A 11 27.37 1.23 -6.72
CA SER A 11 27.76 0.78 -5.38
C SER A 11 29.17 1.27 -5.07
N LYS A 12 29.28 2.48 -4.52
CA LYS A 12 30.56 3.06 -4.10
C LYS A 12 30.82 2.78 -2.62
N GLY A 13 32.01 2.30 -2.30
CA GLY A 13 32.49 2.14 -0.93
C GLY A 13 33.29 3.36 -0.46
N TYR A 14 33.17 3.70 0.82
CA TYR A 14 34.04 4.70 1.47
C TYR A 14 35.31 4.02 2.01
N GLY A 15 36.46 4.70 1.89
CA GLY A 15 37.74 4.23 2.39
C GLY A 15 38.55 5.35 3.04
N VAL A 16 39.48 4.98 3.93
CA VAL A 16 40.37 5.93 4.60
C VAL A 16 41.70 5.98 3.86
N GLY A 17 42.05 7.14 3.30
CA GLY A 17 43.29 7.36 2.57
C GLY A 17 44.46 7.70 3.50
N LEU A 18 45.61 7.06 3.28
CA LEU A 18 46.89 7.34 3.96
C LEU A 18 47.98 7.60 2.91
N PRO A 19 49.04 8.37 3.23
CA PRO A 19 50.15 8.61 2.30
C PRO A 19 50.83 7.30 1.88
N MET A 20 51.29 7.26 0.63
CA MET A 20 51.92 6.08 0.05
C MET A 20 53.19 5.72 0.86
N ASN A 21 53.33 4.44 1.21
CA ASN A 21 54.41 3.90 2.05
C ASN A 21 54.34 4.25 3.55
N SER A 22 53.15 4.61 4.07
CA SER A 22 52.96 4.81 5.50
C SER A 22 52.99 3.49 6.29
N PRO A 23 53.80 3.37 7.36
CA PRO A 23 53.85 2.17 8.21
C PRO A 23 52.57 1.95 9.03
N TYR A 24 51.63 2.90 8.98
CA TYR A 24 50.34 2.84 9.68
C TYR A 24 49.23 2.24 8.83
N ARG A 25 49.46 2.00 7.53
CA ARG A 25 48.43 1.48 6.62
C ARG A 25 47.90 0.12 7.09
N ASP A 26 48.81 -0.81 7.34
CA ASP A 26 48.43 -2.18 7.71
C ASP A 26 47.80 -2.24 9.10
N LYS A 27 48.30 -1.42 10.04
CA LYS A 27 47.72 -1.30 11.40
C LYS A 27 46.30 -0.73 11.35
N LEU A 28 46.06 0.29 10.53
CA LEU A 28 44.74 0.90 10.40
C LEU A 28 43.76 -0.07 9.70
N SER A 29 44.20 -0.76 8.65
CA SER A 29 43.39 -1.78 7.99
C SER A 29 42.99 -2.91 8.95
N MET A 30 43.93 -3.41 9.77
CA MET A 30 43.60 -4.42 10.79
C MET A 30 42.63 -3.90 11.85
N ALA A 31 42.83 -2.66 12.34
CA ALA A 31 41.92 -2.06 13.29
C ALA A 31 40.49 -1.89 12.73
N ILE A 32 40.36 -1.51 11.45
CA ILE A 32 39.05 -1.42 10.79
C ILE A 32 38.39 -2.80 10.68
N LEU A 33 39.15 -3.85 10.36
CA LEU A 33 38.64 -5.22 10.30
C LEU A 33 38.12 -5.69 11.66
N GLU A 34 38.86 -5.44 12.74
CA GLU A 34 38.43 -5.78 14.10
C GLU A 34 37.16 -5.00 14.52
N LEU A 35 37.05 -3.73 14.12
CA LEU A 35 35.85 -2.92 14.34
C LEU A 35 34.64 -3.43 13.53
N GLN A 36 34.88 -3.97 12.34
CA GLN A 36 33.84 -4.58 11.50
C GLN A 36 33.38 -5.92 12.05
N GLU A 37 34.31 -6.80 12.44
CA GLU A 37 34.02 -8.10 13.06
C GLU A 37 33.30 -7.93 14.40
N GLY A 38 33.74 -6.95 15.21
CA GLY A 38 33.09 -6.59 16.48
C GLY A 38 31.77 -5.83 16.34
N GLY A 39 31.26 -5.62 15.11
CA GLY A 39 29.97 -4.98 14.85
C GLY A 39 29.85 -3.51 15.29
N LYS A 40 30.95 -2.87 15.70
CA LYS A 40 30.96 -1.48 16.20
C LYS A 40 30.54 -0.49 15.12
N ILE A 41 30.89 -0.76 13.86
CA ILE A 41 30.47 0.07 12.72
C ILE A 41 28.93 0.09 12.59
N GLN A 42 28.27 -1.06 12.78
CA GLN A 42 26.80 -1.15 12.76
C GLN A 42 26.16 -0.41 13.93
N MET A 43 26.76 -0.50 15.13
CA MET A 43 26.28 0.26 16.29
C MET A 43 26.37 1.77 16.07
N LEU A 44 27.50 2.24 15.51
CA LEU A 44 27.70 3.64 15.15
C LEU A 44 26.72 4.09 14.06
N TYR A 45 26.48 3.25 13.04
CA TYR A 45 25.49 3.53 12.01
C TYR A 45 24.09 3.69 12.61
N ASN A 46 23.65 2.78 13.47
CA ASN A 46 22.35 2.87 14.11
C ASN A 46 22.23 4.15 14.97
N LYS A 47 23.26 4.47 15.76
CA LYS A 47 23.27 5.66 16.62
C LYS A 47 23.18 6.97 15.84
N TRP A 48 24.00 7.12 14.78
CA TRP A 48 24.09 8.38 14.04
C TRP A 48 23.06 8.51 12.92
N TRP A 49 22.57 7.40 12.36
CA TRP A 49 21.70 7.42 11.18
C TRP A 49 20.25 6.97 11.44
N LYS A 50 20.02 6.06 12.40
CA LYS A 50 18.66 5.59 12.73
C LYS A 50 18.06 6.27 13.96
N GLU A 51 18.87 6.54 14.98
CA GLU A 51 18.38 7.14 16.24
C GLU A 51 18.28 8.67 16.15
N THR A 52 19.14 9.30 15.34
CA THR A 52 19.16 10.76 15.14
C THR A 52 18.18 11.23 14.07
N SER A 53 17.57 10.33 13.29
CA SER A 53 16.55 10.73 12.31
C SER A 53 15.23 11.06 13.03
N THR A 54 15.06 12.33 13.38
CA THR A 54 13.78 12.89 13.88
C THR A 54 12.66 12.91 12.85
N CYS A 55 12.97 12.58 11.59
CA CYS A 55 11.93 12.07 10.71
C CYS A 55 11.57 10.67 11.19
N SER A 56 10.39 10.54 11.80
CA SER A 56 9.56 9.37 11.53
C SER A 56 9.43 9.30 10.02
N ARG A 57 10.40 8.65 9.36
CA ARG A 57 10.03 7.64 8.40
C ARG A 57 9.13 6.77 9.24
N GLU A 58 7.83 7.01 9.11
CA GLU A 58 6.94 5.89 8.93
C GLU A 58 7.72 5.00 7.98
N ASP A 59 8.45 4.03 8.55
CA ASP A 59 8.65 2.80 7.85
C ASP A 59 7.24 2.55 7.35
N THR A 60 7.11 2.75 6.04
CA THR A 60 6.50 1.84 5.12
C THR A 60 6.65 0.44 5.69
N THR A 61 5.94 0.20 6.78
CA THR A 61 5.13 -0.95 7.04
C THR A 61 4.13 -0.93 5.89
N GLU A 62 4.67 -1.21 4.72
CA GLU A 62 4.09 -2.07 3.69
C GLU A 62 3.83 -3.49 4.28
N SER A 63 3.96 -3.66 5.60
CA SER A 63 3.32 -4.70 6.42
C SER A 63 1.97 -4.29 7.02
N LYS A 64 1.50 -3.05 6.88
CA LYS A 64 0.08 -2.91 6.51
C LYS A 64 0.03 -3.40 5.09
N ALA A 65 -0.16 -4.71 4.94
CA ALA A 65 -0.77 -5.23 3.74
C ALA A 65 -1.92 -4.28 3.44
N ASN A 66 -1.74 -3.41 2.44
CA ASN A 66 -2.85 -2.75 1.77
C ASN A 66 -3.72 -3.91 1.34
N ALA A 67 -4.67 -4.24 2.22
CA ALA A 67 -5.61 -5.30 1.97
C ALA A 67 -6.27 -4.88 0.67
N LEU A 68 -5.95 -5.58 -0.40
CA LEU A 68 -6.56 -5.45 -1.71
C LEU A 68 -8.07 -5.81 -1.67
N GLY A 69 -8.78 -5.61 -0.56
CA GLY A 69 -10.10 -6.16 -0.35
C GLY A 69 -10.91 -5.35 0.64
N LEU A 70 -11.32 -4.14 0.26
CA LEU A 70 -12.65 -3.58 0.51
C LEU A 70 -12.77 -2.15 -0.03
N GLU A 71 -11.69 -1.35 0.04
CA GLU A 71 -11.73 0.05 -0.40
C GLU A 71 -11.78 0.19 -1.94
N ASN A 72 -10.98 -0.60 -2.67
CA ASN A 72 -11.04 -0.64 -4.14
C ASN A 72 -12.19 -1.51 -4.70
N VAL A 73 -12.69 -2.49 -3.94
CA VAL A 73 -13.77 -3.41 -4.37
C VAL A 73 -15.16 -2.90 -3.96
N GLY A 74 -15.24 -1.84 -3.14
CA GLY A 74 -16.48 -1.25 -2.66
C GLY A 74 -17.43 -0.83 -3.79
N GLY A 75 -16.89 -0.43 -4.95
CA GLY A 75 -17.70 -0.10 -6.12
C GLY A 75 -18.59 -1.25 -6.60
N ILE A 76 -18.11 -2.50 -6.56
CA ILE A 76 -18.89 -3.66 -7.01
C ILE A 76 -20.06 -3.96 -6.07
N PHE A 77 -19.85 -3.83 -4.76
CA PHE A 77 -20.89 -4.07 -3.77
C PHE A 77 -22.00 -3.02 -3.85
N VAL A 78 -21.63 -1.75 -4.06
CA VAL A 78 -22.59 -0.65 -4.24
C VAL A 78 -23.42 -0.84 -5.51
N VAL A 79 -22.79 -1.21 -6.63
CA VAL A 79 -23.50 -1.46 -7.90
C VAL A 79 -24.47 -2.65 -7.75
N LEU A 80 -24.08 -3.71 -7.05
CA LEU A 80 -24.95 -4.86 -6.80
C LEU A 80 -26.18 -4.48 -5.95
N LEU A 81 -26.01 -3.71 -4.88
CA LEU A 81 -27.11 -3.24 -4.04
C LEU A 81 -28.06 -2.29 -4.79
N CYS A 82 -27.52 -1.35 -5.56
CA CYS A 82 -28.32 -0.47 -6.41
C CYS A 82 -29.08 -1.25 -7.50
N GLY A 83 -28.43 -2.23 -8.15
CA GLY A 83 -29.07 -3.07 -9.16
C GLY A 83 -30.23 -3.90 -8.59
N LEU A 84 -30.03 -4.51 -7.41
CA LEU A 84 -31.07 -5.30 -6.75
C LEU A 84 -32.28 -4.44 -6.35
N THR A 85 -32.04 -3.27 -5.76
CA THR A 85 -33.12 -2.37 -5.35
C THR A 85 -33.91 -1.85 -6.55
N LEU A 86 -33.24 -1.45 -7.64
CA LEU A 86 -33.90 -1.03 -8.88
C LEU A 86 -34.73 -2.16 -9.50
N ALA A 87 -34.19 -3.39 -9.54
CA ALA A 87 -34.91 -4.53 -10.08
C ALA A 87 -36.20 -4.83 -9.30
N ILE A 88 -36.15 -4.76 -7.96
CA ILE A 88 -37.33 -4.95 -7.10
C ILE A 88 -38.37 -3.85 -7.34
N VAL A 89 -37.94 -2.60 -7.47
CA VAL A 89 -38.84 -1.47 -7.75
C VAL A 89 -39.52 -1.62 -9.11
N VAL A 90 -38.77 -1.98 -10.15
CA VAL A 90 -39.34 -2.23 -11.49
C VAL A 90 -40.34 -3.38 -11.45
N ALA A 91 -40.00 -4.49 -10.80
CA ALA A 91 -40.91 -5.62 -10.66
C ALA A 91 -42.19 -5.25 -9.90
N MET A 92 -42.10 -4.46 -8.82
CA MET A 92 -43.29 -3.97 -8.11
C MET A 92 -44.15 -3.06 -8.99
N ILE A 93 -43.53 -2.15 -9.74
CA ILE A 93 -44.23 -1.25 -10.65
C ILE A 93 -44.97 -2.04 -11.73
N GLU A 94 -44.27 -2.95 -12.43
CA GLU A 94 -44.88 -3.80 -13.46
C GLU A 94 -45.99 -4.69 -12.89
N PHE A 95 -45.80 -5.23 -11.69
CA PHE A 95 -46.81 -6.05 -11.02
C PHE A 95 -48.07 -5.25 -10.72
N ILE A 96 -47.95 -4.01 -10.25
CA ILE A 96 -49.10 -3.13 -10.01
C ILE A 96 -49.78 -2.78 -11.34
N TYR A 97 -49.01 -2.44 -12.38
CA TYR A 97 -49.59 -2.14 -13.70
C TYR A 97 -50.34 -3.34 -14.28
N LYS A 98 -49.73 -4.53 -14.29
CA LYS A 98 -50.38 -5.75 -14.75
C LYS A 98 -51.55 -6.18 -13.88
N SER A 99 -51.45 -6.04 -12.56
CA SER A 99 -52.58 -6.34 -11.66
C SER A 99 -53.75 -5.40 -11.88
N LYS A 100 -53.51 -4.14 -12.27
CA LYS A 100 -54.58 -3.19 -12.60
C LYS A 100 -55.15 -3.45 -13.99
N GLU A 101 -54.31 -3.72 -14.99
CA GLU A 101 -54.73 -4.10 -16.35
C GLU A 101 -55.59 -5.38 -16.33
N ASN A 102 -55.12 -6.43 -15.64
CA ASN A 102 -55.88 -7.68 -15.48
C ASN A 102 -57.20 -7.47 -14.72
N ALA A 103 -57.26 -6.55 -13.75
CA ALA A 103 -58.49 -6.23 -13.02
C ALA A 103 -59.48 -5.39 -13.87
N GLU A 104 -59.00 -4.64 -14.85
CA GLU A 104 -59.84 -3.92 -15.82
C GLU A 104 -60.36 -4.85 -16.92
N GLU A 105 -59.54 -5.81 -17.40
CA GLU A 105 -59.99 -6.85 -18.34
C GLU A 105 -61.06 -7.77 -17.73
N ASP A 106 -60.91 -8.22 -16.48
CA ASP A 106 -61.91 -9.05 -15.79
C ASP A 106 -63.24 -8.29 -15.58
N ARG A 107 -63.19 -6.98 -15.30
CA ARG A 107 -64.38 -6.13 -15.24
C ARG A 107 -65.05 -5.93 -16.60
N GLN A 108 -64.28 -5.82 -17.69
CA GLN A 108 -64.85 -5.70 -19.04
C GLN A 108 -65.49 -7.00 -19.52
N SER A 109 -64.91 -8.16 -19.19
CA SER A 109 -65.49 -9.47 -19.53
C SER A 109 -66.76 -9.81 -18.73
N LEU A 110 -66.98 -9.19 -17.57
CA LEU A 110 -68.20 -9.36 -16.77
C LEU A 110 -69.34 -8.40 -17.16
N CYS A 111 -69.08 -7.42 -18.03
CA CYS A 111 -70.07 -6.44 -18.51
C CYS A 111 -70.51 -6.65 -19.97
N THR A 112 -70.16 -7.79 -20.59
CA THR A 112 -70.68 -8.22 -21.91
C THR A 112 -71.34 -9.58 -21.78
#